data_AF-A0A933YNH1-F1
#
_entry.id   AF-A0A933YNH1-F1
#
_cell.length_a   1.000
_cell.length_b   1.000
_cell.length_c   1.000
_cell.angle_alpha   90.00
_cell.angle_beta   90.00
_cell.angle_gamma   90.00
#
_symmetry.space_group_name_H-M   'P 1'
#
loop_
_entity.id
_entity.type
_entity.pdbx_description
1 polymer ?
#
loop_
_entity_poly.entity_id
_entity_poly.type
_entity_poly.pdbx_seq_one_letter_code
_entity_poly.pdbx_strand_id
1 'polypeptide(L)'
;MRHVLLFVCLCFFAQISYPAFERTNQGSRSTALGGSPVALHRNEWAASANPAALTSITQRTLSVFYTPRPFEMQELSHGAISFIEPTSFGT
;
A
#
# COMPACT_ATOMS: atom_id res chain seq x y z
N MET A 1 34.56 -18.44 -8.20
CA MET A 1 34.43 -16.98 -7.99
C MET A 1 33.10 -16.40 -8.49
N ARG A 2 32.72 -16.53 -9.77
CA ARG A 2 31.45 -16.00 -10.32
C ARG A 2 30.19 -16.42 -9.55
N HIS A 3 30.05 -17.70 -9.23
CA HIS A 3 28.87 -18.24 -8.52
C HIS A 3 28.78 -17.78 -7.06
N VAL A 4 29.93 -17.60 -6.41
CA VAL A 4 30.00 -17.09 -5.03
C VAL A 4 29.58 -15.62 -5.00
N LEU A 5 30.03 -14.81 -5.96
CA LEU A 5 29.66 -13.41 -6.08
C LEU A 5 28.15 -13.23 -6.34
N LEU A 6 27.58 -14.06 -7.24
CA LEU A 6 26.14 -14.09 -7.49
C LEU A 6 25.33 -14.45 -6.24
N PHE A 7 25.80 -15.44 -5.48
CA PHE A 7 25.15 -15.86 -4.24
C PHE A 7 25.16 -14.77 -3.18
N VAL A 8 26.30 -14.10 -2.99
CA VAL A 8 26.42 -12.96 -2.07
C VAL A 8 25.49 -11.80 -2.48
N CYS A 9 25.41 -11.53 -3.78
CA CYS A 9 24.53 -10.49 -4.33
C CYS A 9 23.05 -10.82 -4.07
N LEU A 10 22.64 -12.07 -4.31
CA LEU A 10 21.29 -12.56 -4.02
C LEU A 10 20.92 -12.44 -2.54
N CYS A 11 21.82 -12.82 -1.63
CA CYS A 11 21.59 -12.68 -0.19
C CYS A 11 21.44 -11.21 0.22
N PHE A 12 22.21 -10.30 -0.39
CA PHE A 12 22.10 -8.87 -0.13
C PHE A 12 20.75 -8.30 -0.60
N PHE A 13 20.27 -8.67 -1.80
CA PHE A 13 18.98 -8.20 -2.32
C PHE A 13 17.77 -8.85 -1.62
N ALA A 14 17.89 -10.10 -1.15
CA ALA A 14 16.83 -10.76 -0.39
C ALA A 14 16.52 -10.04 0.93
N GLN A 15 17.51 -9.37 1.54
CA GLN A 15 17.32 -8.58 2.77
C GLN A 15 16.49 -7.30 2.56
N ILE A 16 16.40 -6.81 1.32
CA ILE A 16 15.64 -5.61 0.95
C ILE A 16 14.20 -5.98 0.51
N SER A 17 13.94 -7.27 0.36
CA SER A 17 12.64 -7.80 -0.07
C SER A 17 11.71 -7.89 1.14
N TYR A 18 10.98 -6.81 1.45
CA TYR A 18 9.86 -6.89 2.39
C TYR A 18 8.78 -7.79 1.77
N PRO A 19 8.22 -8.77 2.50
CA PRO A 19 7.09 -9.54 1.99
C PRO A 19 5.94 -8.57 1.69
N ALA A 20 5.68 -8.34 0.41
CA ALA A 20 4.62 -7.44 -0.07
C ALA A 20 3.20 -7.99 0.22
N PHE A 21 3.10 -9.19 0.76
CA PHE A 21 1.91 -10.03 0.65
C PHE A 21 0.82 -9.81 1.73
N GLU A 22 1.07 -9.02 2.79
CA GLU A 22 0.08 -8.86 3.89
C GLU A 22 -0.30 -7.41 4.23
N ARG A 23 0.34 -6.41 3.62
CA ARG A 23 -0.01 -4.98 3.84
C ARG A 23 -1.06 -4.47 2.84
N THR A 24 -2.01 -5.31 2.47
CA THR A 24 -2.99 -5.04 1.39
C THR A 24 -4.12 -4.10 1.80
N ASN A 25 -4.35 -3.89 3.10
CA ASN A 25 -5.38 -2.98 3.59
C ASN A 25 -4.78 -1.74 4.23
N GLN A 26 -4.46 -0.78 3.37
CA GLN A 26 -4.22 0.59 3.78
C GLN A 26 -5.53 1.38 3.65
N GLY A 27 -5.70 2.38 4.52
CA GLY A 27 -6.90 3.19 4.58
C GLY A 27 -7.91 2.67 5.59
N SER A 28 -8.44 3.57 6.42
CA SER A 28 -9.40 3.22 7.47
C SER A 28 -10.70 2.65 6.91
N ARG A 29 -11.12 3.10 5.71
CA ARG A 29 -12.37 2.66 5.08
C ARG A 29 -12.30 1.21 4.60
N SER A 30 -11.21 0.78 3.98
CA SER A 30 -11.05 -0.64 3.57
C SER A 30 -11.01 -1.54 4.80
N THR A 31 -10.26 -1.13 5.85
CA THR A 31 -10.19 -1.84 7.14
C THR A 31 -11.56 -1.96 7.80
N ALA A 32 -12.35 -0.89 7.85
CA ALA A 32 -13.69 -0.90 8.42
C ALA A 32 -14.68 -1.80 7.66
N LEU A 33 -14.42 -2.06 6.37
CA LEU A 33 -15.20 -2.96 5.52
C LEU A 33 -14.66 -4.40 5.49
N GLY A 34 -13.92 -4.80 6.52
CA GLY A 34 -13.36 -6.16 6.60
C GLY A 34 -12.23 -6.40 5.60
N GLY A 35 -11.54 -5.33 5.19
CA GLY A 35 -10.42 -5.42 4.27
C GLY A 35 -10.80 -5.52 2.80
N SER A 36 -11.86 -4.81 2.40
CA SER A 36 -12.38 -4.79 1.03
C SER A 36 -12.09 -3.45 0.32
N PRO A 37 -10.91 -3.28 -0.32
CA PRO A 37 -10.50 -2.01 -0.94
C PRO A 37 -10.99 -1.81 -2.39
N VAL A 38 -11.53 -2.84 -3.04
CA VAL A 38 -11.74 -2.87 -4.50
C VAL A 38 -12.79 -1.88 -5.02
N ALA A 39 -13.92 -1.74 -4.31
CA ALA A 39 -15.06 -0.94 -4.74
C ALA A 39 -15.24 0.34 -3.92
N LEU A 40 -14.13 0.94 -3.48
CA LEU A 40 -14.16 2.16 -2.69
C LEU A 40 -14.21 3.41 -3.58
N HIS A 41 -15.36 4.06 -3.64
CA HIS A 41 -15.55 5.32 -4.35
C HIS A 41 -14.85 6.50 -3.65
N ARG A 42 -14.20 7.37 -4.43
CA ARG A 42 -13.49 8.57 -3.94
C ARG A 42 -12.52 8.24 -2.80
N ASN A 43 -11.67 7.23 -3.02
CA ASN A 43 -10.72 6.78 -2.02
C ASN A 43 -9.34 6.55 -2.63
N GLU A 44 -8.37 7.27 -2.09
CA GLU A 44 -6.97 7.33 -2.50
C GLU A 44 -6.17 6.06 -2.24
N TRP A 45 -6.65 5.19 -1.35
CA TRP A 45 -6.04 3.88 -1.11
C TRP A 45 -6.53 2.83 -2.12
N ALA A 46 -7.73 3.02 -2.67
CA ALA A 46 -8.38 2.08 -3.59
C ALA A 46 -7.63 1.88 -4.91
N ALA A 47 -6.88 2.88 -5.37
CA ALA A 47 -6.11 2.83 -6.61
C ALA A 47 -5.10 1.65 -6.64
N SER A 48 -4.59 1.26 -5.47
CA SER A 48 -3.66 0.12 -5.32
C SER A 48 -4.31 -1.24 -5.59
N ALA A 49 -5.62 -1.38 -5.36
CA ALA A 49 -6.38 -2.61 -5.56
C ALA A 49 -7.25 -2.57 -6.82
N ASN A 50 -7.64 -1.37 -7.26
CA ASN A 50 -8.46 -1.12 -8.43
C ASN A 50 -8.06 0.23 -9.06
N PRO A 51 -7.19 0.24 -10.08
CA PRO A 51 -6.78 1.48 -10.75
C PRO A 51 -7.94 2.29 -11.32
N ALA A 52 -9.08 1.66 -11.65
CA ALA A 52 -10.27 2.38 -12.12
C ALA A 52 -10.84 3.33 -11.05
N ALA A 53 -10.52 3.14 -9.77
CA ALA A 53 -10.92 4.04 -8.69
C ALA A 53 -10.34 5.46 -8.85
N LEU A 54 -9.21 5.63 -9.55
CA LEU A 54 -8.60 6.93 -9.85
C LEU A 54 -9.57 7.87 -10.58
N THR A 55 -10.39 7.31 -11.48
CA THR A 55 -11.41 8.09 -12.23
C THR A 55 -12.45 8.75 -11.33
N SER A 56 -12.64 8.23 -10.12
CA SER A 56 -13.58 8.79 -9.15
C SER A 56 -12.99 9.89 -8.27
N ILE A 57 -11.66 10.06 -8.25
CA ILE A 57 -10.97 10.96 -7.33
C ILE A 57 -10.75 12.30 -8.04
N THR A 58 -11.68 13.22 -7.87
CA THR A 58 -11.66 14.51 -8.60
C THR A 58 -10.98 15.65 -7.84
N GLN A 59 -10.39 15.38 -6.68
CA GLN A 59 -9.80 16.40 -5.80
C GLN A 59 -8.41 15.98 -5.32
N ARG A 60 -7.51 16.96 -5.19
CA ARG A 60 -6.23 16.79 -4.50
C ARG A 60 -6.50 16.24 -3.10
N THR A 61 -5.90 15.10 -2.79
CA THR A 61 -6.14 14.38 -1.54
C THR A 61 -4.82 13.98 -0.91
N LEU A 62 -4.67 14.27 0.39
CA LEU A 62 -3.59 13.77 1.23
C LEU A 62 -4.25 12.95 2.34
N SER A 63 -3.78 11.72 2.51
CA SER A 63 -4.32 10.81 3.51
C SER A 63 -3.22 10.12 4.29
N VAL A 64 -3.45 10.01 5.58
CA VAL A 64 -2.56 9.34 6.53
C VAL A 64 -3.32 8.20 7.16
N PHE A 65 -2.69 7.03 7.20
CA PHE A 65 -3.22 5.83 7.80
C PHE A 65 -2.23 5.29 8.81
N TYR A 66 -2.73 4.83 9.96
CA TYR A 66 -1.92 4.18 10.98
C TYR A 66 -2.75 3.14 11.74
N THR A 67 -2.22 1.93 11.88
CA THR A 67 -2.77 0.89 12.73
C THR A 67 -1.70 0.46 13.75
N PRO A 68 -1.89 0.74 15.05
CA PRO A 68 -0.85 0.56 16.06
C PRO A 68 -0.63 -0.90 16.48
N ARG A 69 -1.69 -1.72 16.49
CA ARG A 69 -1.63 -3.12 16.96
C ARG A 69 -2.65 -3.99 16.23
N PRO A 70 -2.48 -4.27 14.92
CA PRO A 70 -3.33 -5.25 14.25
C PRO A 70 -3.30 -6.58 15.01
N PHE A 71 -4.47 -7.16 15.29
CA PHE A 71 -4.62 -8.39 16.07
C PHE A 71 -3.93 -8.35 17.45
N GLU A 72 -3.83 -7.18 18.08
CA GLU A 72 -3.12 -6.95 19.35
C GLU A 72 -1.59 -7.18 19.29
N MET A 73 -1.01 -7.33 18.10
CA MET A 73 0.43 -7.54 17.89
C MET A 73 1.12 -6.23 17.52
N GLN A 74 2.14 -5.84 18.29
CA GLN A 74 2.89 -4.59 18.06
C GLN A 74 3.82 -4.68 16.85
N GLU A 75 4.31 -5.88 16.58
CA GLU A 75 5.18 -6.21 15.44
C GLU A 75 4.46 -6.02 14.10
N LEU A 76 3.13 -6.09 14.11
CA LEU A 76 2.29 -5.87 12.94
C LEU A 76 1.92 -4.40 12.74
N SER A 77 2.36 -3.49 13.61
CA SER A 77 2.06 -2.06 13.47
C SER A 77 2.50 -1.53 12.10
N HIS A 78 1.64 -0.75 11.47
CA HIS A 78 1.94 -0.19 10.16
C HIS A 78 1.23 1.15 9.95
N GLY A 79 1.93 2.05 9.27
CA GLY A 79 1.40 3.32 8.79
C GLY A 79 1.72 3.50 7.32
N ALA A 80 0.92 4.33 6.66
CA ALA A 80 1.10 4.70 5.27
C ALA A 80 0.63 6.14 5.06
N ILE A 81 1.16 6.78 4.02
CA ILE A 81 0.70 8.06 3.53
C ILE A 81 0.37 7.90 2.05
N SER A 82 -0.78 8.40 1.63
CA SER A 82 -1.20 8.47 0.23
C SER A 82 -1.39 9.93 -0.16
N PHE A 83 -0.90 10.28 -1.34
CA PHE A 83 -1.10 11.59 -1.94
C PHE A 83 -1.56 11.39 -3.37
N ILE A 84 -2.62 12.11 -3.74
CA ILE A 84 -3.18 12.10 -5.08
C ILE A 84 -3.37 13.53 -5.56
N GLU A 85 -2.94 13.76 -6.79
CA GLU A 85 -3.08 15.01 -7.52
C GLU A 85 -3.83 14.77 -8.83
N PRO A 86 -5.10 15.18 -8.94
CA PRO A 86 -5.78 15.20 -10.22
C PRO A 86 -5.09 16.18 -11.17
N THR A 87 -4.79 15.69 -12.37
CA THR A 87 -4.19 16.44 -13.48
C THR A 87 -5.22 16.65 -14.60
N SER A 88 -4.83 17.38 -15.65
CA SER A 88 -5.68 17.57 -16.84
C SER A 88 -5.93 16.29 -17.66
N PHE A 89 -5.16 15.22 -17.43
CA PHE A 89 -5.25 13.97 -18.21
C PHE A 89 -5.79 12.79 -17.41
N GLY A 90 -6.09 12.99 -16.13
CA GLY A 90 -6.47 11.93 -15.21
C GLY A 90 -5.95 12.17 -13.81
N THR A 91 -6.05 11.16 -12.97
CA THR A 91 -5.62 11.17 -11.57
C THR A 91 -4.74 9.97 -11.32
#